data_AF-A0A9E5QV19-F1
#
_entry.id   AF-A0A9E5QV19-F1
#
_cell.length_a   1.000
_cell.length_b   1.000
_cell.length_c   1.000
_cell.angle_alpha   90.00
_cell.angle_beta   90.00
_cell.angle_gamma   90.00
#
_symmetry.space_group_name_H-M   'P 1'
#
loop_
_entity.id
_entity.type
_entity.pdbx_description
1 polymer ?
#
loop_
_entity_poly.entity_id
_entity_poly.type
_entity_poly.pdbx_seq_one_letter_code
_entity_poly.pdbx_strand_id
1 'polypeptide(L)'
;MPELPEKRLQTYIEQMLKLQHEHRHGPLRVEELERLAAELGLSQAEQDFIDQKFEDYLYRGKGFLRHRNPEAALAELKQAVLIKPLHRDALYYLAEAFYQKSLTSGRNSNREEARHYAERCLQSDARHEEALRLLNRLYQKPSRFWQKGIFGED
;
A
#
# COMPACT_ATOMS: atom_id res chain seq x y z
N MET A 1 -16.59 30.45 10.23
CA MET A 1 -15.83 29.48 11.04
C MET A 1 -14.93 28.72 10.08
N PRO A 2 -13.63 28.57 10.36
CA PRO A 2 -12.77 27.72 9.54
C PRO A 2 -13.31 26.29 9.55
N GLU A 3 -13.19 25.60 8.41
CA GLU A 3 -13.56 24.20 8.28
C GLU A 3 -12.65 23.32 9.17
N LEU A 4 -13.19 22.30 9.83
CA LEU A 4 -12.41 21.44 10.72
C LEU A 4 -11.35 20.65 9.91
N PRO A 5 -10.12 20.47 10.44
CA PRO A 5 -9.04 19.73 9.76
C PRO A 5 -9.44 18.33 9.29
N GLU A 6 -10.28 17.63 10.07
CA GLU A 6 -10.79 16.30 9.71
C GLU A 6 -11.67 16.33 8.46
N LYS A 7 -12.50 17.37 8.30
CA LYS A 7 -13.38 17.50 7.14
C LYS A 7 -12.58 17.81 5.87
N ARG A 8 -11.46 18.52 6.01
CA ARG A 8 -10.52 18.78 4.92
C ARG A 8 -9.79 17.53 4.49
N LEU A 9 -9.29 16.74 5.44
CA LEU A 9 -8.72 15.42 5.14
C LEU A 9 -9.72 14.53 4.41
N GLN A 10 -10.98 14.49 4.86
CA GLN A 10 -12.03 13.69 4.23
C GLN A 10 -12.28 14.15 2.78
N THR A 11 -12.36 15.47 2.56
CA THR A 11 -12.52 16.04 1.21
C THR A 11 -11.34 15.69 0.31
N TYR A 12 -10.11 15.79 0.83
CA TYR A 12 -8.91 15.39 0.11
C TYR A 12 -8.94 13.91 -0.27
N ILE A 13 -9.29 13.02 0.67
CA ILE A 13 -9.42 11.58 0.42
C ILE A 13 -10.49 11.30 -0.64
N GLU A 14 -11.64 11.95 -0.58
CA GLU A 14 -12.72 11.76 -1.54
C GLU A 14 -12.30 12.15 -2.97
N GLN A 15 -11.61 13.28 -3.13
CA GLN A 15 -11.11 13.68 -4.44
C GLN A 15 -9.96 12.79 -4.92
N MET A 16 -9.11 12.32 -4.00
CA MET A 16 -8.08 11.34 -4.32
C MET A 16 -8.69 10.03 -4.84
N LEU A 17 -9.76 9.53 -4.22
CA LEU A 17 -10.48 8.34 -4.68
C LEU A 17 -11.09 8.54 -6.07
N LYS A 18 -11.67 9.72 -6.34
CA LYS A 18 -12.20 10.06 -7.66
C LYS A 18 -11.09 10.05 -8.71
N LEU A 19 -9.97 10.71 -8.42
CA LEU A 19 -8.80 10.74 -9.29
C LEU A 19 -8.30 9.31 -9.58
N GLN A 20 -8.17 8.46 -8.56
CA GLN A 20 -7.78 7.06 -8.75
C GLN A 20 -8.79 6.28 -9.60
N HIS A 21 -10.09 6.57 -9.47
CA HIS A 21 -11.14 5.92 -10.26
C HIS A 21 -11.10 6.33 -11.73
N GLU A 22 -10.89 7.61 -12.02
CA GLU A 22 -10.74 8.15 -13.37
C GLU A 22 -9.50 7.56 -14.06
N HIS A 23 -8.45 7.28 -13.28
CA HIS A 23 -7.22 6.64 -13.73
C HIS A 23 -7.26 5.10 -13.69
N ARG A 24 -8.44 4.46 -13.68
CA ARG A 24 -8.56 2.98 -13.65
C ARG A 24 -7.77 2.26 -14.77
N HIS A 25 -7.43 2.96 -15.86
CA HIS A 25 -6.70 2.42 -17.00
C HIS A 25 -5.22 2.86 -17.11
N GLY A 26 -4.66 3.59 -16.12
CA GLY A 26 -3.27 4.06 -16.18
C GLY A 26 -2.66 4.41 -14.81
N PRO A 27 -1.34 4.56 -14.72
CA PRO A 27 -0.69 4.97 -13.46
C PRO A 27 -1.05 6.42 -13.12
N LEU A 28 -1.28 6.70 -11.83
CA LEU A 28 -1.33 8.09 -11.34
C LEU A 28 0.04 8.73 -11.49
N ARG A 29 0.04 10.00 -11.86
CA ARG A 29 1.24 10.80 -12.03
C ARG A 29 1.37 11.83 -10.92
N VAL A 30 2.61 12.25 -10.64
CA VAL A 30 2.91 13.22 -9.58
C VAL A 30 2.19 14.55 -9.85
N GLU A 31 2.14 14.98 -11.11
CA GLU A 31 1.53 16.23 -11.53
C GLU A 31 0.00 16.25 -11.32
N GLU A 32 -0.65 15.08 -11.24
CA GLU A 32 -2.07 14.96 -10.93
C GLU A 32 -2.34 15.14 -9.44
N LEU A 33 -1.46 14.61 -8.59
CA LEU A 33 -1.54 14.80 -7.15
C LEU A 33 -1.28 16.26 -6.77
N GLU A 34 -0.29 16.89 -7.41
CA GLU A 34 0.03 18.31 -7.21
C GLU A 34 -1.12 19.22 -7.66
N ARG A 35 -1.73 18.93 -8.82
CA ARG A 35 -2.92 19.65 -9.28
C ARG A 35 -4.08 19.50 -8.32
N LEU A 36 -4.36 18.29 -7.84
CA LEU A 36 -5.42 18.08 -6.85
C LEU A 36 -5.19 18.89 -5.56
N ALA A 37 -3.97 18.89 -5.04
CA ALA A 37 -3.63 19.68 -3.85
C ALA A 37 -3.80 21.20 -4.10
N ALA A 38 -3.40 21.68 -5.27
CA ALA A 38 -3.57 23.08 -5.67
C ALA A 38 -5.04 23.47 -5.87
N GLU A 39 -5.84 22.62 -6.52
CA GLU A 39 -7.28 22.83 -6.74
C GLU A 39 -8.08 22.91 -5.44
N LEU A 40 -7.68 22.13 -4.44
CA LEU A 40 -8.30 22.17 -3.12
C LEU A 40 -7.91 23.42 -2.31
N GLY A 41 -6.90 24.17 -2.75
CA GLY A 41 -6.47 25.40 -2.08
C GLY A 41 -6.09 25.18 -0.62
N LEU A 42 -5.49 24.03 -0.31
CA LEU A 42 -5.15 23.65 1.07
C LEU A 42 -4.13 24.63 1.65
N SER A 43 -4.46 25.21 2.80
CA SER A 43 -3.54 25.99 3.61
C SER A 43 -2.39 25.14 4.15
N GLN A 44 -1.29 25.78 4.55
CA GLN A 44 -0.15 25.07 5.12
C GLN A 44 -0.54 24.20 6.32
N ALA A 45 -1.38 24.71 7.22
CA ALA A 45 -1.85 23.94 8.38
C ALA A 45 -2.66 22.70 8.00
N GLU A 46 -3.44 22.76 6.92
CA GLU A 46 -4.20 21.61 6.41
C GLU A 46 -3.28 20.58 5.76
N GLN A 47 -2.24 21.04 5.03
CA GLN A 47 -1.21 20.15 4.46
C GLN A 47 -0.43 19.45 5.57
N ASP A 48 0.04 20.19 6.57
CA ASP A 48 0.76 19.64 7.72
C ASP A 48 -0.09 18.59 8.47
N PHE A 49 -1.40 18.85 8.61
CA PHE A 49 -2.32 17.90 9.21
C PHE A 49 -2.47 16.61 8.38
N ILE A 50 -2.61 16.73 7.07
CA ILE A 50 -2.69 15.57 6.15
C ILE A 50 -1.39 14.75 6.21
N ASP A 51 -0.24 15.42 6.21
CA ASP A 51 1.07 14.79 6.33
C ASP A 51 1.23 14.06 7.66
N GLN A 52 0.85 14.69 8.77
CA GLN A 52 0.88 14.03 10.08
C GLN A 52 -0.03 12.80 10.12
N LYS A 53 -1.22 12.87 9.52
CA LYS A 53 -2.13 11.73 9.45
C LYS A 53 -1.55 10.59 8.61
N PHE A 54 -0.90 10.91 7.49
CA PHE A 54 -0.16 9.92 6.71
C PHE A 54 0.92 9.21 7.55
N GLU A 55 1.77 9.98 8.26
CA GLU A 55 2.84 9.42 9.08
C GLU A 55 2.30 8.54 10.22
N ASP A 56 1.21 8.96 10.87
CA ASP A 56 0.51 8.20 11.90
C ASP A 56 0.05 6.83 11.38
N TYR A 57 -0.60 6.79 10.21
CA TYR A 57 -1.05 5.56 9.56
C TYR A 57 0.14 4.66 9.18
N LEU A 58 1.18 5.24 8.57
CA LEU A 58 2.37 4.51 8.17
C LEU A 58 3.08 3.90 9.38
N TYR A 59 3.25 4.68 10.46
CA TYR A 59 3.93 4.24 11.67
C TYR A 59 3.18 3.10 12.36
N ARG A 60 1.86 3.22 12.55
CA ARG A 60 1.04 2.14 13.13
C ARG A 60 1.06 0.90 12.26
N GLY A 61 0.93 1.05 10.94
CA GLY A 61 1.02 -0.03 9.98
C GLY A 61 2.32 -0.84 10.08
N LYS A 62 3.46 -0.15 10.09
CA LYS A 62 4.78 -0.75 10.32
C LYS A 62 4.87 -1.43 11.69
N GLY A 63 4.30 -0.80 12.73
CA GLY A 63 4.21 -1.36 14.07
C GLY A 63 3.49 -2.71 14.09
N PHE A 64 2.31 -2.79 13.48
CA PHE A 64 1.54 -4.02 13.41
C PHE A 64 2.26 -5.14 12.65
N LEU A 65 3.00 -4.83 11.57
CA LEU A 65 3.85 -5.81 10.89
C LEU A 65 4.95 -6.37 11.78
N ARG A 66 5.62 -5.51 12.57
CA ARG A 66 6.65 -5.97 13.53
C ARG A 66 6.09 -6.93 14.57
N HIS A 67 4.81 -6.76 14.94
CA HIS A 67 4.10 -7.63 15.88
C HIS A 67 3.30 -8.75 15.20
N ARG A 68 3.58 -9.07 13.92
CA ARG A 68 2.94 -10.15 13.15
C ARG A 68 1.40 -10.07 13.12
N ASN A 69 0.87 -8.85 13.04
CA ASN A 69 -0.56 -8.59 12.89
C ASN A 69 -0.84 -7.97 11.50
N PRO A 70 -0.84 -8.78 10.42
CA PRO A 70 -1.03 -8.27 9.07
C PRO A 70 -2.44 -7.72 8.83
N GLU A 71 -3.46 -8.18 9.57
CA GLU A 71 -4.82 -7.64 9.51
C GLU A 71 -4.88 -6.17 9.91
N ALA A 72 -4.35 -5.84 11.09
CA ALA A 72 -4.31 -4.46 11.57
C ALA A 72 -3.36 -3.61 10.72
N ALA A 73 -2.22 -4.17 10.29
CA ALA A 73 -1.32 -3.48 9.38
C ALA A 73 -2.00 -3.07 8.08
N LEU A 74 -2.77 -3.97 7.45
CA LEU A 74 -3.49 -3.68 6.22
C LEU A 74 -4.50 -2.54 6.40
N ALA A 75 -5.20 -2.47 7.54
CA ALA A 75 -6.16 -1.41 7.79
C ALA A 75 -5.48 -0.03 7.80
N GLU A 76 -4.35 0.09 8.49
CA GLU A 76 -3.58 1.35 8.59
C GLU A 76 -2.88 1.70 7.28
N LEU A 77 -2.19 0.73 6.66
CA LEU A 77 -1.38 0.97 5.45
C LEU A 77 -2.24 1.31 4.23
N LYS A 78 -3.48 0.81 4.17
CA LYS A 78 -4.43 1.24 3.14
C LYS A 78 -4.77 2.72 3.27
N GLN A 79 -4.90 3.25 4.48
CA GLN A 79 -5.12 4.69 4.69
C GLN A 79 -3.88 5.50 4.32
N ALA A 80 -2.67 5.01 4.67
CA ALA A 80 -1.43 5.67 4.26
C ALA A 80 -1.30 5.76 2.73
N VAL A 81 -1.54 4.66 2.01
CA VAL A 81 -1.52 4.63 0.54
C VAL A 81 -2.67 5.45 -0.06
N LEU A 82 -3.81 5.57 0.62
CA LEU A 82 -4.90 6.43 0.17
C LEU A 82 -4.49 7.91 0.21
N ILE A 83 -3.79 8.34 1.27
CA ILE A 83 -3.34 9.73 1.42
C ILE A 83 -2.17 10.03 0.47
N LYS A 84 -1.19 9.14 0.37
CA LYS A 84 -0.01 9.28 -0.52
C LYS A 84 0.14 8.05 -1.43
N PRO A 85 -0.57 7.99 -2.57
CA PRO A 85 -0.65 6.78 -3.41
C PRO A 85 0.63 6.41 -4.17
N LEU A 86 1.59 7.32 -4.24
CA LEU A 86 2.89 7.09 -4.88
C LEU A 86 4.03 6.95 -3.86
N HIS A 87 3.74 6.95 -2.56
CA HIS A 87 4.79 6.88 -1.54
C HIS A 87 5.40 5.47 -1.46
N ARG A 88 6.69 5.35 -1.81
CA ARG A 88 7.38 4.06 -1.93
C ARG A 88 7.28 3.19 -0.68
N ASP A 89 7.51 3.74 0.52
CA ASP A 89 7.48 2.94 1.75
C ASP A 89 6.06 2.45 2.07
N ALA A 90 5.04 3.31 1.92
CA ALA A 90 3.64 2.93 2.17
C ALA A 90 3.21 1.81 1.20
N LEU A 91 3.57 1.92 -0.08
CA LEU A 91 3.35 0.88 -1.08
C LEU A 91 4.07 -0.43 -0.72
N TYR A 92 5.35 -0.35 -0.35
CA TYR A 92 6.14 -1.51 0.05
C TYR A 92 5.55 -2.20 1.28
N TYR A 93 5.26 -1.47 2.36
CA TYR A 93 4.72 -2.06 3.57
C TYR A 93 3.31 -2.60 3.34
N LEU A 94 2.49 -1.97 2.50
CA LEU A 94 1.19 -2.51 2.13
C LEU A 94 1.35 -3.85 1.39
N ALA A 95 2.30 -3.94 0.45
CA ALA A 95 2.66 -5.18 -0.23
C ALA A 95 3.13 -6.27 0.76
N GLU A 96 3.98 -5.90 1.71
CA GLU A 96 4.45 -6.81 2.76
C GLU A 96 3.30 -7.32 3.65
N ALA A 97 2.36 -6.45 4.02
CA ALA A 97 1.19 -6.83 4.80
C ALA A 97 0.31 -7.85 4.08
N PHE A 98 0.04 -7.62 2.79
CA PHE A 98 -0.67 -8.58 1.95
C PHE A 98 0.09 -9.91 1.82
N TYR A 99 1.42 -9.86 1.65
CA TYR A 99 2.23 -11.05 1.59
C TYR A 99 2.17 -11.85 2.90
N GLN A 100 2.37 -11.21 4.05
CA GLN A 100 2.25 -11.87 5.35
C GLN A 100 0.85 -12.50 5.55
N LYS A 101 -0.22 -11.80 5.17
CA LYS A 101 -1.58 -12.35 5.18
C LYS A 101 -1.76 -13.53 4.24
N SER A 102 -1.08 -13.54 3.09
CA SER A 102 -1.13 -14.67 2.15
C SER A 102 -0.51 -15.93 2.76
N LEU A 103 0.51 -15.79 3.62
CA LEU A 103 1.15 -16.91 4.31
C LEU A 103 0.23 -17.56 5.34
N THR A 104 -0.65 -16.79 6.00
CA THR A 104 -1.58 -17.31 7.02
C THR A 104 -2.90 -17.82 6.42
N SER A 105 -3.41 -17.16 5.38
CA SER A 105 -4.73 -17.47 4.79
C SER A 105 -4.67 -18.39 3.58
N GLY A 106 -3.52 -18.54 2.92
CA GLY A 106 -3.38 -19.30 1.67
C GLY A 106 -4.11 -18.72 0.46
N ARG A 107 -4.75 -17.54 0.58
CA ARG A 107 -5.55 -16.94 -0.51
C ARG A 107 -4.64 -16.36 -1.58
N ASN A 108 -4.84 -16.82 -2.82
CA ASN A 108 -4.10 -16.31 -3.99
C ASN A 108 -4.31 -14.80 -4.20
N SER A 109 -5.50 -14.27 -3.88
CA SER A 109 -5.80 -12.84 -4.00
C SER A 109 -4.87 -11.96 -3.15
N ASN A 110 -4.50 -12.37 -1.94
CA ASN A 110 -3.54 -11.62 -1.12
C ASN A 110 -2.14 -11.61 -1.75
N ARG A 111 -1.76 -12.68 -2.45
CA ARG A 111 -0.48 -12.77 -3.16
C ARG A 111 -0.46 -11.88 -4.40
N GLU A 112 -1.59 -11.78 -5.10
CA GLU A 112 -1.78 -10.88 -6.24
C GLU A 112 -1.74 -9.41 -5.80
N GLU A 113 -2.43 -9.05 -4.72
CA GLU A 113 -2.36 -7.70 -4.14
C GLU A 113 -0.93 -7.36 -3.68
N ALA A 114 -0.24 -8.30 -3.01
CA ALA A 114 1.16 -8.10 -2.64
C ALA A 114 2.06 -7.81 -3.85
N ARG A 115 1.85 -8.53 -4.96
CA ARG A 115 2.58 -8.28 -6.21
C ARG A 115 2.25 -6.90 -6.76
N HIS A 116 0.96 -6.56 -6.88
CA HIS A 116 0.50 -5.30 -7.42
C HIS A 116 1.14 -4.09 -6.70
N TYR A 117 1.10 -4.07 -5.37
CA TYR A 117 1.68 -2.96 -4.60
C TYR A 117 3.21 -2.94 -4.62
N ALA A 118 3.87 -4.10 -4.70
CA ALA A 118 5.33 -4.16 -4.86
C ALA A 118 5.78 -3.65 -6.25
N GLU A 119 5.04 -3.96 -7.31
CA GLU A 119 5.28 -3.42 -8.65
C GLU A 119 5.06 -1.89 -8.67
N ARG A 120 4.00 -1.39 -8.04
CA ARG A 120 3.78 0.06 -7.87
C ARG A 120 4.89 0.74 -7.07
N CYS A 121 5.41 0.09 -6.05
CA CYS A 121 6.57 0.59 -5.30
C CYS A 121 7.77 0.79 -6.25
N LEU A 122 8.04 -0.16 -7.14
CA LEU A 122 9.13 -0.06 -8.13
C LEU A 122 8.87 0.93 -9.27
N GLN A 123 7.60 1.19 -9.61
CA GLN A 123 7.25 2.28 -10.51
C GLN A 123 7.59 3.66 -9.91
N SER A 124 7.46 3.81 -8.59
CA SER A 124 7.83 5.03 -7.86
C SER A 124 9.34 5.11 -7.58
N ASP A 125 9.95 4.00 -7.16
CA ASP A 125 11.39 3.90 -6.89
C ASP A 125 11.94 2.56 -7.41
N ALA A 126 12.50 2.59 -8.63
CA ALA A 126 13.04 1.41 -9.30
C ALA A 126 14.20 0.74 -8.54
N ARG A 127 14.80 1.43 -7.56
CA ARG A 127 15.93 0.91 -6.76
C ARG A 127 15.49 0.40 -5.38
N HIS A 128 14.19 0.27 -5.13
CA HIS A 128 13.68 -0.20 -3.84
C HIS A 128 13.97 -1.69 -3.62
N GLU A 129 15.13 -2.00 -3.03
CA GLU A 129 15.65 -3.37 -2.88
C GLU A 129 14.67 -4.32 -2.19
N GLU A 130 13.98 -3.88 -1.15
CA GLU A 130 13.04 -4.75 -0.43
C GLU A 130 11.83 -5.14 -1.28
N ALA A 131 11.41 -4.28 -2.20
CA ALA A 131 10.30 -4.56 -3.11
C ALA A 131 10.75 -5.57 -4.18
N LEU A 132 11.98 -5.45 -4.70
CA LEU A 132 12.58 -6.45 -5.58
C LEU A 132 12.69 -7.82 -4.88
N ARG A 133 13.18 -7.86 -3.63
CA ARG A 133 13.25 -9.10 -2.84
C ARG A 133 11.86 -9.70 -2.60
N LEU A 134 10.87 -8.87 -2.31
CA LEU A 134 9.49 -9.32 -2.14
C LEU A 134 8.92 -9.92 -3.43
N LEU A 135 9.09 -9.26 -4.58
CA LEU A 135 8.65 -9.79 -5.87
C LEU A 135 9.34 -11.11 -6.22
N ASN A 136 10.65 -11.23 -5.99
CA ASN A 136 11.35 -12.50 -6.19
C ASN A 136 10.73 -13.64 -5.36
N ARG A 137 10.39 -13.40 -4.09
CA ARG A 137 9.65 -14.36 -3.25
C ARG A 137 8.26 -14.68 -3.81
N LEU A 138 7.56 -13.68 -4.34
CA LEU A 138 6.22 -13.82 -4.92
C LEU A 138 6.21 -14.53 -6.30
N TYR A 139 7.31 -14.53 -7.04
CA TYR A 139 7.45 -15.29 -8.29
C TYR A 139 7.97 -16.71 -8.08
N GLN A 140 8.72 -16.97 -7.02
CA GLN A 140 9.11 -18.33 -6.66
C GLN A 140 7.86 -19.14 -6.30
N LYS A 141 7.55 -20.17 -7.12
CA LYS A 141 6.52 -21.16 -6.79
C LYS A 141 6.93 -21.88 -5.49
N PRO A 142 5.98 -22.24 -4.61
CA PRO A 142 6.28 -23.18 -3.53
C PRO A 142 6.90 -24.42 -4.17
N SER A 143 8.10 -24.78 -3.76
CA SER A 143 8.81 -25.95 -4.29
C SER A 143 7.88 -27.17 -4.20
N ARG A 144 7.61 -27.79 -5.35
CA ARG A 144 6.73 -28.95 -5.52
C ARG A 144 7.34 -30.25 -4.96
N PHE A 145 8.43 -30.16 -4.20
CA PHE A 145 9.23 -31.30 -3.71
C PHE A 145 8.65 -32.04 -2.50
N TRP A 146 7.55 -31.57 -1.90
CA TRP A 146 6.92 -32.27 -0.76
C TRP A 146 5.70 -33.14 -1.12
N GLN A 147 5.30 -33.24 -2.39
CA GLN A 147 4.20 -34.13 -2.82
C GLN A 147 4.63 -35.52 -3.30
N LYS A 148 5.94 -35.76 -3.51
CA LYS A 148 6.46 -37.04 -4.02
C LYS A 148 7.07 -37.96 -2.95
N GLY A 149 6.80 -37.70 -1.67
CA GLY A 149 7.30 -38.51 -0.54
C GLY A 149 6.22 -39.30 0.22
N ILE A 150 4.95 -39.29 -0.22
CA ILE A 150 3.84 -39.92 0.52
C ILE A 150 3.20 -41.10 -0.22
N PHE A 151 3.63 -41.40 -1.45
CA PHE A 151 3.32 -42.68 -2.09
C PHE A 151 4.61 -43.45 -2.27
N GLY A 152 4.95 -44.23 -1.23
CA GLY A 152 5.76 -45.42 -1.42
C GLY A 152 4.94 -46.38 -2.28
N GLU A 153 5.46 -46.69 -3.46
CA GLU A 153 5.03 -47.82 -4.26
C GLU A 153 5.70 -49.07 -3.66
N ASP A 154 4.90 -49.91 -3.00
CA ASP A 154 5.10 -51.36 -2.96
C ASP A 154 4.37 -51.98 -4.17
#